data_AF-A0A2E9U5A7-F1
#
_entry.id   AF-A0A2E9U5A7-F1
#
_cell.length_a   1.000
_cell.length_b   1.000
_cell.length_c   1.000
_cell.angle_alpha   90.00
_cell.angle_beta   90.00
_cell.angle_gamma   90.00
#
_symmetry.space_group_name_H-M   'P 1'
#
loop_
_entity.id
_entity.type
_entity.pdbx_description
1 polymer ?
#
loop_
_entity_poly.entity_id
_entity_poly.type
_entity_poly.pdbx_seq_one_letter_code
_entity_poly.pdbx_strand_id
1 'polypeptide(L)'
;MIIEKQSLDNVLLLKPKVFKDKRKTTNIDLYNSFMKNLHISIPKINNDPVLEESFNKINEKYFFGLIEKPNLTRHNSIRRLGSYEYGTDTISISEVLLSDKNLLDYVMYHEILHKKHKFYEKNGRTFHHTKEFRRMERSFEGSGEMEDRIKRLMRHKRRKKFGWF
;
A
#
# COMPACT_ATOMS: atom_id res chain seq x y z
N MET A 1 18.60 -28.13 53.86
CA MET A 1 19.20 -29.10 52.91
C MET A 1 19.07 -28.46 51.52
N ILE A 2 19.79 -27.39 51.17
CA ILE A 2 21.21 -27.30 50.78
C ILE A 2 21.60 -28.43 49.83
N ILE A 3 21.73 -28.13 48.53
CA ILE A 3 23.02 -28.06 47.82
C ILE A 3 22.95 -26.94 46.75
N GLU A 4 23.75 -25.89 46.96
CA GLU A 4 24.34 -25.02 45.93
C GLU A 4 25.66 -25.62 45.45
N LYS A 5 26.04 -25.29 44.20
CA LYS A 5 27.39 -24.98 43.64
C LYS A 5 27.34 -25.24 42.12
N GLN A 6 27.90 -24.46 41.20
CA GLN A 6 28.68 -23.22 41.18
C GLN A 6 28.67 -22.77 39.69
N SER A 7 28.34 -21.52 39.38
CA SER A 7 29.27 -20.46 38.93
C SER A 7 30.25 -20.86 37.81
N LEU A 8 29.99 -20.36 36.60
CA LEU A 8 31.02 -19.84 35.69
C LEU A 8 30.53 -18.51 35.09
N ASP A 9 31.06 -17.44 35.68
CA ASP A 9 31.70 -16.31 35.02
C ASP A 9 30.87 -15.36 34.14
N ASN A 10 30.50 -14.24 34.79
CA ASN A 10 30.82 -12.88 34.38
C ASN A 10 31.45 -12.72 32.98
N VAL A 11 30.63 -12.33 32.01
CA VAL A 11 31.06 -11.34 31.02
C VAL A 11 30.05 -10.21 31.07
N LEU A 12 30.54 -9.03 31.45
CA LEU A 12 29.90 -7.75 31.20
C LEU A 12 29.51 -7.68 29.72
N LEU A 13 28.28 -8.05 29.37
CA LEU A 13 27.64 -7.49 28.18
C LEU A 13 27.08 -6.13 28.60
N LEU A 14 28.01 -5.15 28.65
CA LEU A 14 27.70 -3.76 28.42
C LEU A 14 26.75 -3.73 27.22
N LYS A 15 25.44 -3.59 27.46
CA LYS A 15 24.51 -3.26 26.39
C LYS A 15 24.95 -1.88 25.95
N PRO A 16 25.56 -1.71 24.77
CA PRO A 16 25.69 -0.37 24.27
C PRO A 16 24.24 0.04 24.03
N LYS A 17 23.79 1.03 24.79
CA LYS A 17 22.66 1.86 24.43
C LYS A 17 23.13 2.58 23.17
N VAL A 18 23.21 1.86 22.06
CA VAL A 18 23.50 2.40 20.75
C VAL A 18 22.34 3.33 20.52
N PHE A 19 22.58 4.62 20.75
CA PHE A 19 21.81 5.66 20.12
C PHE A 19 21.79 5.28 18.65
N LYS A 20 20.67 4.69 18.19
CA LYS A 20 20.38 4.55 16.76
C LYS A 20 20.18 5.98 16.29
N ASP A 21 21.30 6.63 16.02
CA ASP A 21 21.32 7.92 15.38
C ASP A 21 20.70 7.70 14.01
N LYS A 22 19.42 8.04 13.89
CA LYS A 22 18.65 7.91 12.65
C LYS A 22 19.06 9.05 11.73
N ARG A 23 20.33 9.07 11.34
CA ARG A 23 20.87 10.10 10.45
C ARG A 23 20.15 9.97 9.12
N LYS A 24 19.36 10.98 8.79
CA LYS A 24 18.81 11.18 7.46
C LYS A 24 19.99 11.47 6.54
N THR A 25 20.36 10.50 5.71
CA THR A 25 21.49 10.68 4.78
C THR A 25 21.00 11.29 3.47
N THR A 26 21.84 12.09 2.82
CA THR A 26 21.60 12.67 1.50
C THR A 26 21.21 11.62 0.46
N ASN A 27 21.75 10.40 0.54
CA ASN A 27 21.43 9.30 -0.37
C ASN A 27 19.97 8.82 -0.28
N ILE A 28 19.42 8.76 0.94
CA ILE A 28 18.01 8.37 1.16
C ILE A 28 17.07 9.45 0.58
N ASP A 29 17.43 10.72 0.78
CA ASP A 29 16.68 11.84 0.23
C ASP A 29 16.71 11.85 -1.30
N LEU A 30 17.87 11.57 -1.90
CA LEU A 30 18.03 11.48 -3.35
C LEU A 30 17.21 10.32 -3.93
N TYR A 31 17.27 9.15 -3.28
CA TYR A 31 16.47 7.98 -3.66
C TYR A 31 14.96 8.29 -3.61
N ASN A 32 14.48 8.90 -2.52
CA ASN A 32 13.07 9.24 -2.40
C ASN A 32 12.62 10.27 -3.43
N SER A 33 13.45 11.28 -3.69
CA SER A 33 13.19 12.27 -4.74
C SER A 33 13.09 11.60 -6.11
N PHE A 34 14.05 10.72 -6.42
CA PHE A 34 14.05 9.92 -7.64
C PHE A 34 12.78 9.05 -7.76
N MET A 35 12.45 8.27 -6.73
CA MET A 35 11.26 7.40 -6.71
C MET A 35 9.95 8.18 -6.86
N LYS A 36 9.87 9.41 -6.36
CA LYS A 36 8.70 10.26 -6.56
C LYS A 36 8.57 10.74 -8.00
N ASN A 37 9.66 10.86 -8.75
CA ASN A 37 9.66 11.37 -10.12
C ASN A 37 9.75 10.29 -11.20
N LEU A 38 10.01 9.04 -10.81
CA LEU A 38 10.24 7.93 -11.72
C LEU A 38 9.09 7.67 -12.73
N HIS A 39 7.84 7.93 -12.34
CA HIS A 39 6.67 7.79 -13.21
C HIS A 39 6.81 8.45 -14.60
N ILE A 40 7.57 9.56 -14.71
CA ILE A 40 7.75 10.33 -15.96
C ILE A 40 8.49 9.51 -17.02
N SER A 41 9.43 8.65 -16.62
CA SER A 41 10.30 7.90 -17.56
C SER A 41 9.86 6.46 -17.79
N ILE A 42 8.76 6.03 -17.17
CA ILE A 42 8.30 4.63 -17.24
C ILE A 42 7.34 4.45 -18.43
N PRO A 43 7.62 3.50 -19.36
CA PRO A 43 6.73 3.21 -20.47
C PRO A 43 5.41 2.60 -19.98
N LYS A 44 4.29 3.06 -20.55
CA LYS A 44 2.92 2.67 -20.17
C LYS A 44 2.36 1.61 -21.12
N ILE A 45 3.01 0.46 -21.17
CA ILE A 45 2.72 -0.60 -22.16
C ILE A 45 1.60 -1.53 -21.69
N ASN A 46 1.52 -1.78 -20.38
CA ASN A 46 0.57 -2.73 -19.82
C ASN A 46 -0.76 -2.03 -19.54
N ASN A 47 -1.82 -2.53 -20.18
CA ASN A 47 -3.13 -1.92 -20.10
C ASN A 47 -4.23 -2.98 -20.12
N ASP A 48 -4.88 -3.19 -18.98
CA ASP A 48 -6.09 -4.00 -18.91
C ASP A 48 -7.34 -3.15 -19.21
N PRO A 49 -8.17 -3.52 -20.20
CA PRO A 49 -9.31 -2.69 -20.62
C PRO A 49 -10.36 -2.42 -19.53
N VAL A 50 -10.62 -3.39 -18.66
CA VAL A 50 -11.62 -3.25 -17.59
C VAL A 50 -11.10 -2.30 -16.51
N LEU A 51 -9.82 -2.42 -16.18
CA LEU A 51 -9.17 -1.50 -15.25
C LEU A 51 -9.03 -0.11 -15.85
N GLU A 52 -8.83 0.02 -17.15
CA GLU A 52 -8.76 1.31 -17.84
C GLU A 52 -10.09 2.06 -17.79
N GLU A 53 -11.21 1.36 -18.02
CA GLU A 53 -12.56 1.93 -17.87
C GLU A 53 -12.77 2.48 -16.45
N SER A 54 -12.44 1.70 -15.42
CA SER A 54 -12.54 2.13 -14.03
C SER A 54 -11.59 3.29 -13.71
N PHE A 55 -10.33 3.22 -14.16
CA PHE A 55 -9.34 4.28 -13.96
C PHE A 55 -9.82 5.61 -14.55
N ASN A 56 -10.24 5.62 -15.82
CA ASN A 56 -10.68 6.84 -16.50
C ASN A 56 -11.89 7.46 -15.80
N LYS A 57 -12.89 6.64 -15.44
CA LYS A 57 -14.08 7.10 -14.70
C LYS A 57 -13.72 7.74 -13.36
N ILE A 58 -12.83 7.11 -12.59
CA ILE A 58 -12.43 7.59 -11.27
C ILE A 58 -11.53 8.82 -11.35
N ASN A 59 -10.60 8.83 -12.31
CA ASN A 59 -9.74 9.97 -12.59
C ASN A 59 -10.58 11.21 -12.95
N GLU A 60 -11.58 11.04 -13.81
CA GLU A 60 -12.48 12.13 -14.19
C GLU A 60 -13.29 12.63 -12.99
N LYS A 61 -14.00 11.73 -12.30
CA LYS A 61 -14.93 12.09 -11.22
C LYS A 61 -14.25 12.74 -10.01
N TYR A 62 -13.09 12.26 -9.60
CA TYR A 62 -12.48 12.67 -8.32
C TYR A 62 -11.18 13.45 -8.46
N PHE A 63 -10.58 13.45 -9.64
CA PHE A 63 -9.29 14.09 -9.90
C PHE A 63 -9.30 15.01 -11.12
N PHE A 64 -10.45 15.26 -11.73
CA PHE A 64 -10.61 16.16 -12.88
C PHE A 64 -9.72 15.77 -14.06
N GLY A 65 -9.45 14.47 -14.23
CA GLY A 65 -8.59 13.94 -15.29
C GLY A 65 -7.09 14.24 -15.11
N LEU A 66 -6.68 14.83 -13.97
CA LEU A 66 -5.30 15.32 -13.78
C LEU A 66 -4.28 14.24 -13.43
N ILE A 67 -4.70 13.01 -13.14
CA ILE A 67 -3.76 11.92 -12.86
C ILE A 67 -3.32 11.25 -14.15
N GLU A 68 -2.01 11.24 -14.40
CA GLU A 68 -1.42 10.49 -15.50
C GLU A 68 -1.71 8.99 -15.37
N LYS A 69 -2.13 8.36 -16.48
CA LYS A 69 -2.47 6.94 -16.49
C LYS A 69 -1.24 6.05 -16.18
N PRO A 70 -1.27 5.23 -15.12
CA PRO A 70 -0.23 4.24 -14.83
C PRO A 70 -0.38 3.00 -15.74
N ASN A 71 0.56 2.07 -15.65
CA ASN A 71 0.36 0.70 -16.12
C ASN A 71 -0.77 0.05 -15.31
N LEU A 72 -1.66 -0.69 -15.99
CA LEU A 72 -2.81 -1.33 -15.37
C LEU A 72 -2.72 -2.85 -15.55
N THR A 73 -2.71 -3.58 -14.44
CA THR A 73 -2.53 -5.04 -14.44
C THR A 73 -3.46 -5.73 -13.45
N ARG A 74 -3.71 -7.02 -13.69
CA ARG A 74 -4.47 -7.88 -12.78
C ARG A 74 -3.57 -8.86 -12.05
N HIS A 75 -4.05 -9.34 -10.90
CA HIS A 75 -3.40 -10.43 -10.18
C HIS A 75 -4.41 -11.30 -9.40
N ASN A 76 -4.00 -12.53 -9.05
CA ASN A 76 -4.90 -13.53 -8.46
C ASN A 76 -4.84 -13.61 -6.91
N SER A 77 -4.37 -12.56 -6.25
CA SER A 77 -4.30 -12.53 -4.78
C SER A 77 -5.58 -11.97 -4.18
N ILE A 78 -6.05 -12.60 -3.11
CA ILE A 78 -7.15 -12.09 -2.28
C ILE A 78 -6.65 -11.45 -0.99
N ARG A 79 -5.35 -11.55 -0.69
CA ARG A 79 -4.74 -10.96 0.52
C ARG A 79 -4.48 -9.46 0.35
N ARG A 80 -4.36 -9.04 -0.91
CA ARG A 80 -4.16 -7.66 -1.34
C ARG A 80 -5.11 -7.45 -2.51
N LEU A 81 -6.03 -6.49 -2.36
CA LEU A 81 -7.08 -6.25 -3.35
C LEU A 81 -6.65 -5.26 -4.42
N GLY A 82 -5.75 -4.33 -4.06
CA GLY A 82 -5.10 -3.39 -4.95
C GLY A 82 -3.69 -3.09 -4.45
N SER A 83 -2.84 -2.62 -5.36
CA SER A 83 -1.56 -2.00 -5.01
C SER A 83 -1.08 -1.07 -6.11
N TYR A 84 -0.57 0.09 -5.71
CA TYR A 84 0.24 0.95 -6.55
C TYR A 84 1.74 0.76 -6.27
N GLU A 85 2.50 0.43 -7.32
CA GLU A 85 3.95 0.31 -7.28
C GLU A 85 4.60 1.54 -7.93
N TYR A 86 5.46 2.24 -7.17
CA TYR A 86 6.14 3.45 -7.64
C TYR A 86 7.20 3.13 -8.68
N GLY A 87 7.93 2.03 -8.49
CA GLY A 87 9.06 1.64 -9.33
C GLY A 87 8.69 1.40 -10.79
N THR A 88 7.45 0.95 -11.02
CA THR A 88 6.93 0.59 -12.35
C THR A 88 5.70 1.40 -12.74
N ASP A 89 5.34 2.41 -11.93
CA ASP A 89 4.12 3.21 -12.06
C ASP A 89 2.94 2.33 -12.46
N THR A 90 2.64 1.33 -11.62
CA THR A 90 1.68 0.27 -11.94
C THR A 90 0.63 0.16 -10.86
N ILE A 91 -0.65 0.23 -11.26
CA ILE A 91 -1.77 -0.21 -10.44
C ILE A 91 -2.05 -1.68 -10.78
N SER A 92 -2.03 -2.53 -9.75
CA SER A 92 -2.38 -3.94 -9.86
C SER A 92 -3.60 -4.25 -9.02
N ILE A 93 -4.64 -4.80 -9.63
CA ILE A 93 -5.93 -5.07 -8.99
C ILE A 93 -6.23 -6.58 -8.96
N SER A 94 -6.82 -7.04 -7.86
CA SER A 94 -7.24 -8.44 -7.71
C SER A 94 -8.38 -8.78 -8.66
N GLU A 95 -8.28 -9.92 -9.34
CA GLU A 95 -9.35 -10.41 -10.23
C GLU A 95 -10.69 -10.62 -9.52
N VAL A 96 -10.66 -10.81 -8.19
CA VAL A 96 -11.88 -11.02 -7.39
C VAL A 96 -12.83 -9.81 -7.41
N LEU A 97 -12.33 -8.64 -7.80
CA LEU A 97 -13.11 -7.41 -7.87
C LEU A 97 -13.78 -7.18 -9.22
N LEU A 98 -13.37 -7.88 -10.28
CA LEU A 98 -13.84 -7.61 -11.64
C LEU A 98 -15.35 -7.84 -11.82
N SER A 99 -15.93 -8.75 -11.02
CA SER A 99 -17.37 -9.01 -11.01
C SER A 99 -18.18 -7.95 -10.27
N ASP A 100 -17.53 -7.06 -9.51
CA ASP A 100 -18.17 -6.07 -8.64
C ASP A 100 -17.63 -4.67 -8.95
N LYS A 101 -18.23 -4.03 -9.96
CA LYS A 101 -17.77 -2.74 -10.49
C LYS A 101 -17.65 -1.65 -9.41
N ASN A 102 -18.57 -1.59 -8.46
CA ASN A 102 -18.54 -0.57 -7.41
C ASN A 102 -17.34 -0.76 -6.47
N LEU A 103 -17.04 -2.01 -6.13
CA LEU A 103 -15.91 -2.32 -5.26
C LEU A 103 -14.57 -2.18 -6.00
N LEU A 104 -14.54 -2.54 -7.30
CA LEU A 104 -13.42 -2.28 -8.18
C LEU A 104 -13.10 -0.79 -8.23
N ASP A 105 -14.10 0.05 -8.46
CA ASP A 105 -13.98 1.51 -8.51
C ASP A 105 -13.45 2.11 -7.21
N TYR A 106 -13.92 1.61 -6.07
CA TYR A 106 -13.45 2.07 -4.76
C TYR A 106 -11.97 1.71 -4.54
N VAL A 107 -11.57 0.48 -4.88
CA VAL A 107 -10.16 0.07 -4.76
C VAL A 107 -9.29 0.82 -5.77
N MET A 108 -9.76 1.03 -7.01
CA MET A 108 -9.08 1.87 -8.00
C MET A 108 -8.86 3.29 -7.47
N TYR A 109 -9.88 3.90 -6.87
CA TYR A 109 -9.76 5.21 -6.22
C TYR A 109 -8.67 5.23 -5.14
N HIS A 110 -8.63 4.21 -4.29
CA HIS A 110 -7.59 4.07 -3.27
C HIS A 110 -6.18 3.99 -3.87
N GLU A 111 -5.98 3.23 -4.94
CA GLU A 111 -4.67 3.12 -5.60
C GLU A 111 -4.27 4.43 -6.32
N ILE A 112 -5.23 5.16 -6.89
CA ILE A 112 -4.97 6.48 -7.46
C ILE A 112 -4.58 7.48 -6.37
N LEU A 113 -5.17 7.42 -5.17
CA LEU A 113 -4.73 8.23 -4.03
C LEU A 113 -3.28 7.94 -3.65
N HIS A 114 -2.84 6.67 -3.71
CA HIS A 114 -1.45 6.29 -3.49
C HIS A 114 -0.50 6.90 -4.53
N LYS A 115 -0.92 6.95 -5.80
CA LYS A 115 -0.19 7.66 -6.86
C LYS A 115 -0.12 9.16 -6.60
N LYS A 116 -1.25 9.80 -6.28
CA LYS A 116 -1.36 11.25 -6.06
C LYS A 116 -0.55 11.74 -4.85
N HIS A 117 -0.79 11.16 -3.68
CA HIS A 117 -0.19 11.66 -2.44
C HIS A 117 1.25 11.19 -2.24
N LYS A 118 1.66 10.15 -2.98
CA LYS A 118 2.94 9.47 -2.81
C LYS A 118 3.16 9.07 -1.34
N PHE A 119 4.34 8.57 -1.00
CA PHE A 119 4.69 8.30 0.38
C PHE A 119 5.39 9.52 1.02
N TYR A 120 5.14 9.70 2.31
CA TYR A 120 5.83 10.68 3.15
C TYR A 120 6.83 9.96 4.06
N GLU A 121 8.04 10.48 4.22
CA GLU A 121 9.02 9.92 5.16
C GLU A 121 9.23 10.83 6.36
N LYS A 122 9.19 10.26 7.57
CA LYS A 122 9.57 10.94 8.81
C LYS A 122 10.32 10.00 9.74
N ASN A 123 11.50 10.40 10.19
CA ASN A 123 12.35 9.65 11.12
C ASN A 123 12.66 8.21 10.65
N GLY A 124 12.96 8.03 9.35
CA GLY A 124 13.26 6.73 8.75
C GLY A 124 12.06 5.81 8.57
N ARG A 125 10.84 6.34 8.63
CA ARG A 125 9.58 5.59 8.44
C ARG A 125 8.76 6.21 7.33
N THR A 126 8.25 5.38 6.43
CA THR A 126 7.33 5.79 5.36
C THR A 126 5.88 5.72 5.83
N PHE A 127 5.09 6.70 5.39
CA PHE A 127 3.68 6.87 5.69
C PHE A 127 2.94 7.04 4.37
N HIS A 128 2.01 6.13 4.08
CA HIS A 128 1.24 6.14 2.83
C HIS A 128 -0.20 6.64 3.03
N HIS A 129 -0.71 6.63 4.27
CA HIS A 129 -2.07 7.05 4.61
C HIS A 129 -2.05 8.23 5.59
N THR A 130 -1.68 9.41 5.08
CA THR A 130 -1.70 10.66 5.84
C THR A 130 -3.13 11.08 6.22
N LYS A 131 -3.27 12.12 7.06
CA LYS A 131 -4.59 12.69 7.38
C LYS A 131 -5.35 13.13 6.12
N GLU A 132 -4.63 13.72 5.16
CA GLU A 132 -5.20 14.16 3.89
C GLU A 132 -5.65 12.98 3.04
N PHE A 133 -4.83 11.92 2.94
CA PHE A 133 -5.21 10.69 2.26
C PHE A 133 -6.54 10.16 2.80
N ARG A 134 -6.65 10.00 4.13
CA ARG A 134 -7.88 9.50 4.78
C ARG A 134 -9.07 10.44 4.62
N ARG A 135 -8.83 11.75 4.48
CA ARG A 135 -9.91 12.70 4.20
C ARG A 135 -10.44 12.50 2.79
N MET A 136 -9.54 12.34 1.81
CA MET A 136 -9.93 12.06 0.43
C MET A 136 -10.58 10.68 0.29
N GLU A 137 -10.03 9.65 0.92
CA GLU A 137 -10.61 8.30 0.92
C GLU A 137 -12.10 8.31 1.34
N ARG A 138 -12.44 9.09 2.38
CA ARG A 138 -13.82 9.27 2.85
C ARG A 138 -14.72 10.08 1.92
N SER A 139 -14.15 10.85 0.99
CA SER A 139 -14.91 11.60 -0.01
C SER A 139 -15.44 10.73 -1.15
N PHE A 140 -14.99 9.47 -1.24
CA PHE A 140 -15.62 8.52 -2.14
C PHE A 140 -17.07 8.27 -1.74
N GLU A 141 -17.96 8.34 -2.72
CA GLU A 141 -19.38 8.13 -2.53
C GLU A 141 -19.68 6.71 -2.02
N GLY A 142 -20.34 6.60 -0.86
CA GLY A 142 -20.59 5.30 -0.24
C GLY A 142 -19.33 4.64 0.36
N SER A 143 -18.26 5.39 0.64
CA SER A 143 -17.01 4.88 1.23
C SER A 143 -17.23 3.94 2.42
N GLY A 144 -18.12 4.28 3.35
CA GLY A 144 -18.45 3.42 4.50
C GLY A 144 -19.01 2.05 4.11
N GLU A 145 -19.92 2.00 3.12
CA GLU A 145 -20.45 0.73 2.60
C GLU A 145 -19.35 -0.10 1.92
N MET A 146 -18.50 0.55 1.14
CA MET A 146 -17.39 -0.12 0.44
C MET A 146 -16.37 -0.72 1.42
N GLU A 147 -15.99 0.03 2.46
CA GLU A 147 -15.11 -0.48 3.51
C GLU A 147 -15.69 -1.72 4.19
N ASP A 148 -16.99 -1.71 4.50
CA ASP A 148 -17.65 -2.85 5.14
C ASP A 148 -17.76 -4.06 4.21
N ARG A 149 -17.96 -3.84 2.91
CA ARG A 149 -17.90 -4.89 1.89
C ARG A 149 -16.50 -5.50 1.78
N ILE A 150 -15.44 -4.69 1.76
CA ILE A 150 -14.04 -5.18 1.81
C ILE A 150 -13.82 -6.02 3.06
N LYS A 151 -14.21 -5.52 4.24
CA LYS A 151 -14.07 -6.26 5.51
C LYS A 151 -14.77 -7.61 5.44
N ARG A 152 -16.00 -7.67 4.90
CA ARG A 152 -16.75 -8.92 4.73
C ARG A 152 -16.05 -9.89 3.77
N LEU A 153 -15.59 -9.41 2.62
CA LEU A 153 -14.84 -10.20 1.64
C LEU A 153 -13.57 -10.82 2.24
N MET A 154 -12.79 -10.02 2.98
CA MET A 154 -11.58 -10.48 3.64
C MET A 154 -11.87 -11.49 4.77
N ARG A 155 -12.95 -11.27 5.54
CA ARG A 155 -13.38 -12.18 6.64
C ARG A 155 -13.89 -13.52 6.12
N HIS A 156 -14.77 -13.51 5.11
CA HIS A 156 -15.43 -14.71 4.58
C HIS A 156 -14.41 -15.70 4.00
N LYS A 157 -13.40 -15.19 3.28
CA LYS A 157 -12.38 -16.05 2.68
C LYS A 157 -11.29 -16.49 3.68
N ARG A 158 -11.08 -15.77 4.79
CA ARG A 158 -10.22 -16.22 5.90
C ARG A 158 -10.80 -17.44 6.64
N ARG A 159 -12.13 -17.51 6.77
CA ARG A 159 -12.83 -18.69 7.33
C ARG A 159 -12.77 -19.91 6.41
N LYS A 160 -12.92 -19.75 5.09
CA LYS A 160 -12.76 -20.86 4.11
C LYS A 160 -11.37 -21.51 4.15
N LYS A 161 -10.30 -20.74 4.40
CA LYS A 161 -8.92 -21.28 4.53
C LYS A 161 -8.70 -22.09 5.81
N PHE A 162 -9.47 -21.82 6.86
CA PHE A 162 -9.39 -22.51 8.16
C PHE A 162 -10.37 -23.68 8.30
N GLY A 163 -11.35 -23.82 7.40
CA GLY A 163 -12.26 -24.99 7.35
C GLY A 163 -11.71 -26.18 6.57
N TRP A 164 -10.41 -26.17 6.26
CA TRP A 164 -9.68 -27.23 5.55
C TRP A 164 -8.41 -27.60 6.33
N PHE A 165 -8.53 -27.63 7.67
CA PHE A 165 -7.60 -28.21 8.63
C PHE A 165 -8.40 -28.76 9.80
#